data_AF-A0A1R3GUW2-F1
#
_entry.id   AF-A0A1R3GUW2-F1
#
_cell.length_a   1.000
_cell.length_b   1.000
_cell.length_c   1.000
_cell.angle_alpha   90.00
_cell.angle_beta   90.00
_cell.angle_gamma   90.00
#
_symmetry.space_group_name_H-M   'P 1'
#
loop_
_entity.id
_entity.type
_entity.pdbx_description
1 polymer ?
#
loop_
_entity_poly.entity_id
_entity_poly.type
_entity_poly.pdbx_seq_one_letter_code
_entity_poly.pdbx_strand_id
1 'polypeptide(L)'
;MATTDHPNELVVPMDQQNPTPQKPNIGLVCKSFQQHYPPGFPRKVFAEIIATYLLVFVTCGAAAISSIDEHKVSRLGASIAGGLIVTVMIYAVGHVSGAHMNPAVTLAFAAVRHFPWKQVPIYAAAQLTGAISASFTLRILLHPIKHVGTTSPSGSDLQALIMEIVVTFSMMFITSAVATDTKAVGELAGIAVGSAVCITSILAG
;
A
#
# COMPACT_ATOMS: atom_id res chain seq x y z
N MET A 1 43.07 28.09 74.27
CA MET A 1 42.72 26.66 74.20
C MET A 1 41.23 26.59 73.92
N ALA A 2 40.88 26.26 72.68
CA ALA A 2 39.52 26.31 72.16
C ALA A 2 38.71 25.11 72.62
N THR A 3 37.43 25.30 72.98
CA THR A 3 36.38 24.30 72.75
C THR A 3 35.06 25.05 72.49
N THR A 4 34.50 24.79 71.32
CA THR A 4 33.19 25.21 70.82
C THR A 4 32.27 24.00 70.94
N ASP A 5 31.15 24.08 71.66
CA ASP A 5 30.08 23.07 71.62
C ASP A 5 28.89 23.61 70.83
N HIS A 6 28.62 22.96 69.70
CA HIS A 6 27.46 23.16 68.84
C HIS A 6 26.23 22.39 69.39
N PRO A 7 25.00 22.91 69.21
CA PRO A 7 23.78 22.22 69.59
C PRO A 7 23.36 21.14 68.59
N ASN A 8 22.72 20.09 69.12
CA ASN A 8 22.11 18.96 68.41
C ASN A 8 21.33 19.34 67.15
N GLU A 9 21.76 18.85 65.99
CA GLU A 9 20.92 18.77 64.79
C GLU A 9 19.88 17.66 64.93
N LEU A 10 18.61 18.07 64.80
CA LEU A 10 17.46 17.20 64.65
C LEU A 10 17.59 16.39 63.34
N VAL A 11 17.76 15.07 63.48
CA VAL A 11 17.61 14.14 62.37
C VAL A 11 16.14 14.16 61.91
N VAL A 12 15.87 14.80 60.77
CA VAL A 12 14.56 14.75 60.10
C VAL A 12 14.40 13.36 59.49
N PRO A 13 13.27 12.64 59.70
CA PRO A 13 13.04 11.36 59.04
C PRO A 13 12.83 11.57 57.54
N MET A 14 13.60 10.84 56.72
CA MET A 14 13.40 10.71 55.28
C MET A 14 12.06 10.01 55.04
N ASP A 15 11.05 10.79 54.64
CA ASP A 15 9.77 10.26 54.17
C ASP A 15 10.02 9.49 52.87
N GLN A 16 10.04 8.15 52.96
CA GLN A 16 10.13 7.28 51.78
C GLN A 16 8.81 7.33 51.02
N GLN A 17 8.70 8.31 50.12
CA GLN A 17 7.59 8.40 49.19
C GLN A 17 7.69 7.27 48.16
N ASN A 18 7.05 6.14 48.46
CA ASN A 18 6.89 5.03 47.54
C ASN A 18 6.07 5.52 46.32
N PRO A 19 6.60 5.46 45.08
CA PRO A 19 5.88 5.95 43.91
C PRO A 19 4.67 5.03 43.65
N THR A 20 3.46 5.58 43.77
CA THR A 20 2.24 4.90 43.37
C THR A 20 2.28 4.55 41.88
N PRO A 21 1.86 3.34 41.46
CA PRO A 21 1.84 2.96 40.06
C PRO A 21 0.89 3.90 39.28
N GLN A 22 1.46 4.67 38.34
CA GLN A 22 0.69 5.52 37.44
C GLN A 22 -0.26 4.64 36.62
N LYS A 23 -1.57 4.82 36.82
CA LYS A 23 -2.59 4.15 35.99
C LYS A 23 -2.39 4.62 34.54
N PRO A 24 -2.29 3.72 33.55
CA PRO A 24 -2.17 4.12 32.16
C PRO A 24 -3.37 4.99 31.81
N ASN A 25 -3.10 6.17 31.27
CA ASN A 25 -4.11 7.17 30.95
C ASN A 25 -4.89 6.72 29.70
N ILE A 26 -5.89 5.84 29.90
CA ILE A 26 -6.69 5.19 28.84
C ILE A 26 -7.26 6.24 27.86
N GLY A 27 -7.69 7.41 28.36
CA GLY A 27 -8.20 8.50 27.53
C GLY A 27 -7.18 9.11 26.57
N LEU A 28 -5.90 9.10 26.93
CA LEU A 28 -4.80 9.64 26.12
C LEU A 28 -4.37 8.64 25.05
N VAL A 29 -4.41 7.34 25.38
CA VAL A 29 -4.24 6.24 24.42
C VAL A 29 -5.35 6.25 23.38
N CYS A 30 -6.61 6.42 23.80
CA CYS A 30 -7.76 6.43 22.89
C CYS A 30 -7.73 7.63 21.94
N LYS A 31 -7.39 8.83 22.44
CA LYS A 31 -7.20 10.03 21.60
C LYS A 31 -6.03 9.87 20.61
N SER A 32 -4.93 9.28 21.06
CA SER A 32 -3.79 8.97 20.18
C SER A 32 -4.18 7.98 19.09
N PHE A 33 -4.93 6.92 19.41
CA PHE A 33 -5.39 5.95 18.42
C PHE A 33 -6.31 6.59 17.37
N GLN A 34 -7.26 7.40 17.81
CA GLN A 34 -8.23 8.07 16.95
C GLN A 34 -7.59 9.16 16.06
N GLN A 35 -6.49 9.76 16.52
CA GLN A 35 -5.67 10.67 15.73
C GLN A 35 -4.95 9.94 14.58
N HIS A 36 -4.50 8.69 14.80
CA HIS A 36 -3.83 7.90 13.77
C HIS A 36 -4.80 7.16 12.85
N TYR A 37 -5.98 6.78 13.36
CA TYR A 37 -7.03 6.04 12.65
C TYR A 37 -8.37 6.75 12.80
N PRO A 38 -8.70 7.68 11.87
CA PRO A 38 -9.96 8.38 11.92
C PRO A 38 -11.14 7.42 11.69
N PRO A 39 -12.38 7.77 12.10
CA PRO A 39 -13.54 6.89 12.01
C PRO A 39 -13.87 6.39 10.59
N GLY A 40 -13.41 7.07 9.54
CA GLY A 40 -13.53 6.62 8.14
C GLY A 40 -12.46 5.63 7.69
N PHE A 41 -11.45 5.31 8.52
CA PHE A 41 -10.33 4.45 8.15
C PHE A 41 -10.72 3.03 7.76
N PRO A 42 -11.66 2.33 8.46
CA PRO A 42 -12.11 1.00 8.05
C PRO A 42 -12.71 0.98 6.64
N ARG A 43 -13.43 2.05 6.25
CA ARG A 43 -13.98 2.20 4.88
C ARG A 43 -12.86 2.26 3.85
N LYS A 44 -11.74 2.93 4.16
CA LYS A 44 -10.56 2.98 3.28
C LYS A 44 -9.92 1.60 3.12
N VAL A 45 -9.76 0.88 4.23
CA VAL A 45 -9.20 -0.48 4.24
C VAL A 45 -10.04 -1.42 3.39
N PHE A 46 -11.38 -1.40 3.54
CA PHE A 46 -12.27 -2.21 2.70
C PHE A 46 -12.20 -1.83 1.22
N ALA A 47 -12.11 -0.53 0.90
CA ALA A 47 -11.95 -0.08 -0.46
C ALA A 47 -10.65 -0.60 -1.09
N GLU A 48 -9.53 -0.60 -0.36
CA GLU A 48 -8.26 -1.18 -0.84
C GLU A 48 -8.34 -2.69 -1.05
N ILE A 49 -9.04 -3.44 -0.19
CA ILE A 49 -9.24 -4.89 -0.39
C ILE A 49 -9.96 -5.14 -1.71
N ILE A 50 -11.09 -4.47 -1.94
CA ILE A 50 -11.91 -4.68 -3.14
C ILE A 50 -11.18 -4.21 -4.40
N ALA A 51 -10.51 -3.07 -4.33
CA ALA A 51 -9.80 -2.51 -5.48
C ALA A 51 -8.60 -3.39 -5.87
N THR A 52 -7.79 -3.84 -4.90
CA THR A 52 -6.70 -4.79 -5.20
C THR A 52 -7.21 -6.14 -5.65
N TYR A 53 -8.33 -6.63 -5.10
CA TYR A 53 -8.96 -7.86 -5.57
C TYR A 53 -9.32 -7.75 -7.06
N LEU A 54 -10.05 -6.70 -7.46
CA LEU A 54 -10.48 -6.51 -8.84
C LEU A 54 -9.28 -6.28 -9.78
N LEU A 55 -8.29 -5.52 -9.33
CA LEU A 55 -7.04 -5.32 -10.05
C LEU A 55 -6.38 -6.67 -10.39
N VAL A 56 -6.09 -7.51 -9.38
CA VAL A 56 -5.42 -8.80 -9.56
C VAL A 56 -6.29 -9.78 -10.34
N PHE A 57 -7.60 -9.79 -10.08
CA PHE A 57 -8.55 -10.66 -10.78
C PHE A 57 -8.54 -10.39 -12.29
N VAL A 58 -8.58 -9.13 -12.69
CA VAL A 58 -8.59 -8.74 -14.11
C VAL A 58 -7.20 -8.89 -14.75
N THR A 59 -6.14 -8.40 -14.12
CA THR A 59 -4.79 -8.45 -14.71
C THR A 59 -4.29 -9.88 -14.88
N CYS A 60 -4.32 -10.67 -13.81
CA CYS A 60 -3.85 -12.05 -13.85
C CYS A 60 -4.82 -12.94 -14.63
N GLY A 61 -6.13 -12.68 -14.57
CA GLY A 61 -7.12 -13.40 -15.38
C GLY A 61 -6.97 -13.17 -16.87
N ALA A 62 -6.79 -11.91 -17.30
CA ALA A 62 -6.56 -11.57 -18.70
C ALA A 62 -5.24 -12.18 -19.22
N ALA A 63 -4.16 -12.10 -18.43
CA ALA A 63 -2.89 -12.73 -18.77
C ALA A 63 -3.00 -14.25 -18.89
N ALA A 64 -3.74 -14.90 -17.97
CA ALA A 64 -3.96 -16.34 -17.99
C ALA A 64 -4.81 -16.81 -19.19
N ILE A 65 -5.82 -16.03 -19.59
CA ILE A 65 -6.61 -16.34 -20.80
C ILE A 65 -5.75 -16.14 -22.05
N SER A 66 -4.94 -15.07 -22.08
CA SER A 66 -4.06 -14.76 -23.20
C SER A 66 -2.99 -15.83 -23.43
N SER A 67 -2.48 -16.45 -22.37
CA SER A 67 -1.47 -17.51 -22.49
C SER A 67 -2.00 -18.83 -23.09
N ILE A 68 -3.33 -18.99 -23.19
CA ILE A 68 -3.97 -20.19 -23.75
C ILE A 68 -4.48 -19.94 -25.16
N ASP A 69 -5.10 -18.78 -25.35
CA ASP A 69 -5.80 -18.46 -26.56
C ASP A 69 -5.63 -16.98 -26.90
N GLU A 70 -4.57 -16.69 -27.65
CA GLU A 70 -4.26 -15.34 -28.12
C GLU A 70 -5.34 -14.78 -29.06
N HIS A 71 -6.23 -15.61 -29.62
CA HIS A 71 -7.37 -15.15 -30.43
C HIS A 71 -8.52 -14.61 -29.57
N LYS A 72 -8.65 -15.06 -28.32
CA LYS A 72 -9.64 -14.51 -27.38
C LYS A 72 -9.13 -13.24 -26.71
N VAL A 73 -7.91 -13.29 -26.18
CA VAL A 73 -7.26 -12.14 -25.54
C VAL A 73 -5.82 -12.11 -26.01
N SER A 74 -5.46 -11.12 -26.82
CA SER A 74 -4.06 -10.91 -27.19
C SER A 74 -3.26 -10.38 -26.00
N ARG A 75 -1.93 -10.50 -26.04
CA ARG A 75 -1.05 -9.92 -25.01
C ARG A 75 -1.25 -8.42 -24.87
N LEU A 76 -1.48 -7.74 -25.99
CA LEU A 76 -1.86 -6.33 -26.01
C LEU A 76 -3.21 -6.11 -25.30
N GLY A 77 -4.20 -6.97 -25.56
CA GLY A 77 -5.49 -6.93 -24.88
C GLY A 77 -5.37 -7.12 -23.36
N ALA A 78 -4.49 -8.01 -22.91
CA ALA A 78 -4.21 -8.20 -21.48
C ALA A 78 -3.59 -6.96 -20.83
N SER A 79 -2.61 -6.32 -21.49
CA SER A 79 -2.01 -5.06 -21.02
C SER A 79 -3.01 -3.89 -21.00
N ILE A 80 -3.88 -3.78 -22.01
CA ILE A 80 -4.96 -2.78 -22.05
C ILE A 80 -5.94 -3.03 -20.89
N ALA A 81 -6.38 -4.27 -20.69
CA ALA A 81 -7.26 -4.61 -19.57
C ALA A 81 -6.63 -4.25 -18.23
N GLY A 82 -5.33 -4.50 -18.06
CA GLY A 82 -4.58 -4.15 -16.86
C GLY A 82 -4.50 -2.64 -16.60
N GLY A 83 -4.26 -1.83 -17.62
CA GLY A 83 -4.32 -0.37 -17.48
C GLY A 83 -5.72 0.16 -17.20
N LEU A 84 -6.73 -0.36 -17.90
CA LEU A 84 -8.11 0.08 -17.74
C LEU A 84 -8.66 -0.23 -16.36
N ILE A 85 -8.39 -1.42 -15.79
CA ILE A 85 -8.88 -1.73 -14.45
C ILE A 85 -8.27 -0.79 -13.40
N VAL A 86 -7.00 -0.40 -13.55
CA VAL A 86 -6.38 0.62 -12.69
C VAL A 86 -7.10 1.96 -12.80
N THR A 87 -7.36 2.44 -14.02
CA THR A 87 -8.13 3.68 -14.23
C THR A 87 -9.51 3.61 -13.58
N VAL A 88 -10.25 2.53 -13.82
CA VAL A 88 -11.60 2.34 -13.29
C VAL A 88 -11.59 2.36 -11.76
N MET A 89 -10.64 1.66 -11.13
CA MET A 89 -10.55 1.63 -9.68
C MET A 89 -10.11 2.96 -9.07
N ILE A 90 -9.20 3.70 -9.72
CA ILE A 90 -8.84 5.05 -9.26
C ILE A 90 -10.05 5.96 -9.26
N TYR A 91 -10.89 5.94 -10.29
CA TYR A 91 -12.10 6.75 -10.32
C TYR A 91 -13.19 6.24 -9.37
N ALA A 92 -13.34 4.93 -9.22
CA ALA A 92 -14.37 4.34 -8.36
C ALA A 92 -14.08 4.54 -6.87
N VAL A 93 -12.83 4.33 -6.43
CA VAL A 93 -12.48 4.33 -4.99
C VAL A 93 -11.37 5.29 -4.59
N GLY A 94 -10.82 6.07 -5.53
CA GLY A 94 -9.78 7.06 -5.24
C GLY A 94 -10.22 8.10 -4.22
N HIS A 95 -11.46 8.57 -4.31
CA HIS A 95 -12.05 9.49 -3.33
C HIS A 95 -12.31 8.84 -1.95
N VAL A 96 -12.26 7.51 -1.85
CA VAL A 96 -12.47 6.77 -0.61
C VAL A 96 -11.14 6.50 0.09
N SER A 97 -10.24 5.75 -0.56
CA SER A 97 -8.99 5.27 0.04
C SER A 97 -7.73 5.96 -0.46
N GLY A 98 -7.80 6.67 -1.60
CA GLY A 98 -6.66 7.08 -2.42
C GLY A 98 -6.33 6.09 -3.54
N ALA A 99 -7.01 4.94 -3.60
CA ALA A 99 -6.82 3.87 -4.59
C ALA A 99 -5.34 3.48 -4.78
N HIS A 100 -4.64 3.19 -3.69
CA HIS A 100 -3.23 2.80 -3.79
C HIS A 100 -3.10 1.43 -4.47
N MET A 101 -3.97 0.50 -4.09
CA MET A 101 -4.13 -0.86 -4.63
C MET A 101 -2.86 -1.72 -4.63
N ASN A 102 -1.77 -1.22 -4.06
CA ASN A 102 -0.44 -1.76 -4.17
C ASN A 102 0.42 -1.31 -2.97
N PRO A 103 1.11 -2.24 -2.28
CA PRO A 103 1.99 -1.90 -1.16
C PRO A 103 3.14 -0.96 -1.56
N ALA A 104 3.69 -1.10 -2.76
CA ALA A 104 4.76 -0.22 -3.27
C ALA A 104 4.25 1.21 -3.51
N VAL A 105 3.04 1.37 -4.07
CA VAL A 105 2.40 2.70 -4.23
C VAL A 105 2.15 3.32 -2.85
N THR A 106 1.63 2.54 -1.90
CA THR A 106 1.39 3.01 -0.53
C THR A 106 2.68 3.48 0.14
N LEU A 107 3.77 2.74 -0.05
CA LEU A 107 5.08 3.10 0.46
C LEU A 107 5.63 4.35 -0.21
N ALA A 108 5.49 4.49 -1.53
CA ALA A 108 5.92 5.67 -2.28
C ALA A 108 5.19 6.94 -1.78
N PHE A 109 3.88 6.86 -1.56
CA PHE A 109 3.09 7.98 -1.02
C PHE A 109 3.50 8.35 0.41
N ALA A 110 3.87 7.36 1.23
CA ALA A 110 4.40 7.61 2.56
C ALA A 110 5.80 8.26 2.51
N ALA A 111 6.66 7.84 1.58
CA ALA A 111 7.99 8.39 1.37
C ALA A 111 7.95 9.87 0.98
N VAL A 112 7.01 10.27 0.12
CA VAL A 112 6.80 11.68 -0.28
C VAL A 112 5.88 12.45 0.67
N ARG A 113 5.63 11.92 1.88
CA ARG A 113 4.80 12.53 2.95
C ARG A 113 3.35 12.82 2.57
N HIS A 114 2.82 12.14 1.55
CA HIS A 114 1.42 12.21 1.14
C HIS A 114 0.53 11.19 1.85
N PHE A 115 1.12 10.24 2.60
CA PHE A 115 0.40 9.23 3.36
C PHE A 115 1.06 8.96 4.73
N PRO A 116 0.30 8.81 5.83
CA PRO A 116 0.86 8.59 7.16
C PRO A 116 1.49 7.20 7.29
N TRP A 117 2.78 7.15 7.66
CA TRP A 117 3.57 5.93 7.85
C TRP A 117 2.91 4.86 8.74
N LYS A 118 2.16 5.27 9.75
CA LYS A 118 1.47 4.34 10.68
C LYS A 118 0.33 3.56 10.01
N GLN A 119 -0.25 4.07 8.93
CA GLN A 119 -1.33 3.40 8.19
C GLN A 119 -0.80 2.44 7.12
N VAL A 120 0.48 2.55 6.73
CA VAL A 120 1.11 1.74 5.66
C VAL A 120 0.98 0.24 5.90
N PRO A 121 1.28 -0.31 7.11
CA PRO A 121 1.19 -1.75 7.32
C PRO A 121 -0.24 -2.30 7.16
N ILE A 122 -1.25 -1.51 7.55
CA ILE A 122 -2.65 -1.93 7.44
C ILE A 122 -3.12 -1.88 5.99
N TYR A 123 -2.74 -0.85 5.23
CA TYR A 123 -3.00 -0.79 3.79
C TYR A 123 -2.31 -1.95 3.06
N ALA A 124 -1.05 -2.24 3.36
CA ALA A 124 -0.33 -3.36 2.78
C ALA A 124 -1.03 -4.70 3.08
N ALA A 125 -1.46 -4.92 4.33
CA ALA A 125 -2.21 -6.12 4.71
C ALA A 125 -3.55 -6.22 3.95
N ALA A 126 -4.26 -5.11 3.78
CA ALA A 126 -5.51 -5.03 3.02
C ALA A 126 -5.31 -5.42 1.55
N GLN A 127 -4.29 -4.85 0.91
CA GLN A 127 -3.94 -5.12 -0.49
C GLN A 127 -3.52 -6.57 -0.69
N LEU A 128 -2.68 -7.12 0.19
CA LEU A 128 -2.29 -8.54 0.17
C LEU A 128 -3.50 -9.46 0.33
N THR A 129 -4.43 -9.11 1.22
CA THR A 129 -5.68 -9.88 1.42
C THR A 129 -6.53 -9.91 0.14
N GLY A 130 -6.69 -8.76 -0.51
CA GLY A 130 -7.41 -8.65 -1.79
C GLY A 130 -6.73 -9.48 -2.90
N ALA A 131 -5.41 -9.35 -3.04
CA ALA A 131 -4.61 -10.07 -4.04
C ALA A 131 -4.70 -11.60 -3.84
N ILE A 132 -4.51 -12.09 -2.61
CA ILE A 132 -4.60 -13.52 -2.30
C ILE A 132 -6.00 -14.08 -2.61
N SER A 133 -7.05 -13.33 -2.24
CA SER A 133 -8.43 -13.73 -2.49
C SER A 133 -8.75 -13.81 -4.00
N ALA A 134 -8.23 -12.86 -4.79
CA ALA A 134 -8.37 -12.87 -6.24
C ALA A 134 -7.63 -14.05 -6.88
N SER A 135 -6.39 -14.30 -6.48
CA SER A 135 -5.60 -15.44 -6.95
C SER A 135 -6.27 -16.78 -6.64
N PHE A 136 -6.87 -16.93 -5.45
CA PHE A 136 -7.62 -18.13 -5.09
C PHE A 136 -8.87 -18.30 -5.97
N THR A 137 -9.60 -17.21 -6.20
CA THR A 137 -10.78 -17.22 -7.08
C THR A 137 -10.41 -17.61 -8.51
N LEU A 138 -9.35 -17.02 -9.07
CA LEU A 138 -8.86 -17.36 -10.41
C LEU A 138 -8.43 -18.81 -10.51
N ARG A 139 -7.75 -19.35 -9.48
CA ARG A 139 -7.35 -20.76 -9.44
C ARG A 139 -8.54 -21.71 -9.53
N ILE A 140 -9.68 -21.34 -8.94
CA ILE A 140 -10.91 -22.14 -9.01
C ILE A 140 -11.57 -21.99 -10.37
N LEU A 141 -11.74 -20.75 -10.86
CA LEU A 141 -12.48 -20.45 -12.08
C LEU A 141 -11.77 -20.90 -13.35
N LEU A 142 -10.44 -20.82 -13.35
CA LEU A 142 -9.61 -21.10 -14.52
C LEU A 142 -8.92 -22.47 -14.44
N HIS A 143 -9.47 -23.44 -13.71
CA HIS A 143 -8.92 -24.80 -13.77
C HIS A 143 -9.06 -25.35 -15.21
N PRO A 144 -8.00 -25.87 -15.89
CA PRO A 144 -6.73 -26.39 -15.38
C PRO A 144 -5.47 -25.49 -15.49
N ILE A 145 -5.60 -24.17 -15.65
CA ILE A 145 -4.46 -23.25 -15.76
C ILE A 145 -3.60 -23.30 -14.48
N LYS A 146 -2.36 -23.79 -14.60
CA LYS A 146 -1.44 -23.93 -13.46
C LYS A 146 -0.65 -22.66 -13.15
N HIS A 147 -0.45 -21.80 -14.14
CA HIS A 147 0.36 -20.59 -14.03
C HIS A 147 -0.51 -19.35 -14.23
N VAL A 148 -0.98 -18.79 -13.11
CA VAL A 148 -1.78 -17.55 -13.09
C VAL A 148 -0.95 -16.48 -12.40
N GLY A 149 -0.72 -15.37 -13.09
CA GLY A 149 0.02 -14.23 -12.53
C GLY A 149 1.52 -14.46 -12.32
N THR A 150 2.12 -15.47 -12.96
CA THR A 150 3.57 -15.68 -12.95
C THR A 150 4.23 -14.90 -14.08
N THR A 151 5.23 -14.09 -13.77
CA THR A 151 6.14 -13.50 -14.77
C THR A 151 7.27 -14.48 -15.07
N SER A 152 7.44 -14.85 -16.34
CA SER A 152 8.53 -15.73 -16.78
C SER A 152 9.51 -14.90 -17.61
N PRO A 153 10.71 -14.61 -17.10
CA PRO A 153 11.68 -13.82 -17.84
C PRO A 153 12.12 -14.59 -19.09
N SER A 154 12.15 -13.91 -20.23
CA SER A 154 12.60 -14.48 -21.51
C SER A 154 14.12 -14.41 -21.71
N GLY A 155 14.84 -13.69 -20.84
CA GLY A 155 16.28 -13.45 -20.90
C GLY A 155 17.02 -13.82 -19.61
N SER A 156 18.19 -13.24 -19.39
CA SER A 156 18.97 -13.46 -18.16
C SER A 156 18.33 -12.79 -16.95
N ASP A 157 18.60 -13.32 -15.75
CA ASP A 157 18.13 -12.73 -14.48
C ASP A 157 18.53 -11.24 -14.35
N LEU A 158 19.73 -10.89 -14.84
CA LEU A 158 20.20 -9.51 -14.86
C LEU A 158 19.39 -8.64 -15.81
N GLN A 159 19.05 -9.14 -17.01
CA GLN A 159 18.21 -8.42 -17.95
C GLN A 159 16.80 -8.21 -17.38
N ALA A 160 16.22 -9.24 -16.78
CA ALA A 160 14.92 -9.14 -16.11
C ALA A 160 14.94 -8.13 -14.96
N LEU A 161 16.00 -8.14 -14.15
CA LEU A 161 16.18 -7.16 -13.07
C LEU A 161 16.28 -5.72 -13.59
N ILE A 162 17.07 -5.49 -14.65
CA ILE A 162 17.19 -4.16 -15.26
C ILE A 162 15.84 -3.69 -15.81
N MET A 163 15.11 -4.57 -16.48
CA MET A 163 13.76 -4.27 -16.99
C MET A 163 12.80 -3.91 -15.86
N GLU A 164 12.74 -4.72 -14.79
CA GLU A 164 11.92 -4.45 -13.61
C GLU A 164 12.24 -3.10 -12.98
N ILE A 165 13.52 -2.75 -12.83
CA ILE A 165 13.93 -1.44 -12.29
C ILE A 165 13.41 -0.30 -13.17
N VAL A 166 13.59 -0.37 -14.49
CA VAL A 166 13.20 0.70 -15.43
C VAL A 166 11.69 0.86 -15.49
N VAL A 167 10.97 -0.25 -15.61
CA VAL A 167 9.51 -0.30 -15.74
C VAL A 167 8.84 0.16 -14.43
N THR A 168 9.29 -0.36 -13.28
CA THR A 168 8.77 0.04 -11.97
C THR A 168 9.09 1.50 -11.64
N PHE A 169 10.30 1.97 -11.94
CA PHE A 169 10.66 3.38 -11.78
C PHE A 169 9.76 4.29 -12.59
N SER A 170 9.54 3.97 -13.87
CA SER A 170 8.70 4.75 -14.77
C SER A 170 7.24 4.79 -14.29
N MET A 171 6.69 3.65 -13.89
CA MET A 171 5.33 3.55 -13.35
C MET A 171 5.16 4.36 -12.06
N MET A 172 6.09 4.22 -11.10
CA MET A 172 6.02 4.92 -9.82
C MET A 172 6.29 6.43 -9.96
N PHE A 173 7.17 6.83 -10.87
CA PHE A 173 7.43 8.24 -11.17
C PHE A 173 6.17 8.92 -11.69
N ILE A 174 5.51 8.34 -12.71
CA ILE A 174 4.26 8.89 -13.27
C ILE A 174 3.17 8.90 -12.20
N THR A 175 3.01 7.79 -11.47
CA THR A 175 1.98 7.68 -10.43
C THR A 175 2.16 8.73 -9.34
N SER A 176 3.38 8.90 -8.85
CA SER A 176 3.67 9.90 -7.81
C SER A 176 3.52 11.32 -8.34
N ALA A 177 4.04 11.60 -9.55
CA ALA A 177 3.95 12.93 -10.15
C ALA A 177 2.48 13.37 -10.33
N VAL A 178 1.64 12.48 -10.86
CA VAL A 178 0.24 12.80 -11.14
C VAL A 178 -0.61 12.81 -9.87
N ALA A 179 -0.33 11.95 -8.89
CA ALA A 179 -1.13 11.85 -7.67
C ALA A 179 -0.77 12.89 -6.59
N THR A 180 0.45 13.44 -6.60
CA THR A 180 0.89 14.39 -5.57
C THR A 180 0.94 15.83 -6.04
N ASP A 181 0.95 16.08 -7.35
CA ASP A 181 0.98 17.43 -7.88
C ASP A 181 -0.42 18.06 -7.90
N THR A 182 -0.66 18.98 -6.96
CA THR A 182 -1.89 19.79 -6.88
C THR A 182 -2.11 20.72 -8.09
N LYS A 183 -1.10 20.92 -8.96
CA LYS A 183 -1.21 21.67 -10.22
C LYS A 183 -1.50 20.76 -11.42
N ALA A 184 -1.33 19.44 -11.28
CA ALA A 184 -1.69 18.49 -12.31
C ALA A 184 -3.21 18.27 -12.34
N VAL A 185 -3.73 17.87 -13.50
CA VAL A 185 -5.17 17.69 -13.74
C VAL A 185 -5.68 16.51 -12.91
N GLY A 186 -6.12 16.76 -11.68
CA GLY A 186 -6.51 15.71 -10.72
C GLY A 186 -7.62 14.78 -11.24
N GLU A 187 -8.49 15.29 -12.11
CA GLU A 187 -9.54 14.49 -12.77
C GLU A 187 -8.98 13.51 -13.81
N LEU A 188 -7.84 13.82 -14.44
CA LEU A 188 -7.18 12.93 -15.41
C LEU A 188 -6.21 11.95 -14.76
N ALA A 189 -6.04 12.02 -13.43
CA ALA A 189 -5.08 11.19 -12.71
C ALA A 189 -5.29 9.69 -12.95
N GLY A 190 -6.54 9.23 -12.93
CA GLY A 190 -6.88 7.83 -13.20
C GLY A 190 -6.48 7.36 -14.59
N ILE A 191 -6.73 8.18 -15.63
CA ILE A 191 -6.35 7.85 -17.01
C ILE A 191 -4.82 7.84 -17.14
N ALA A 192 -4.12 8.81 -16.57
CA ALA A 192 -2.66 8.88 -16.66
C ALA A 192 -1.99 7.67 -15.98
N VAL A 193 -2.42 7.31 -14.77
CA VAL A 193 -1.86 6.16 -14.04
C VAL A 193 -2.20 4.84 -14.74
N GLY A 194 -3.43 4.64 -15.20
CA GLY A 194 -3.79 3.42 -15.94
C GLY A 194 -3.08 3.31 -17.29
N SER A 195 -2.89 4.43 -17.99
CA SER A 195 -2.09 4.48 -19.23
C SER A 195 -0.63 4.11 -18.97
N ALA A 196 -0.04 4.61 -17.87
CA ALA A 196 1.30 4.23 -17.46
C ALA A 196 1.39 2.72 -17.23
N VAL A 197 0.46 2.14 -16.46
CA VAL A 197 0.40 0.68 -16.21
C VAL A 197 0.27 -0.11 -17.52
N CYS A 198 -0.59 0.32 -18.44
CA CYS A 198 -0.74 -0.31 -19.76
C CYS A 198 0.59 -0.30 -20.54
N ILE A 199 1.22 0.87 -20.67
CA ILE A 199 2.48 1.04 -21.42
C ILE A 199 3.59 0.20 -20.80
N THR A 200 3.74 0.25 -19.48
CA THR A 200 4.77 -0.51 -18.77
C THR A 200 4.53 -2.02 -18.87
N SER A 201 3.26 -2.46 -18.87
CA SER A 201 2.90 -3.86 -19.09
C SER A 201 3.24 -4.34 -20.50
N ILE A 202 3.00 -3.51 -21.53
CA ILE A 202 3.40 -3.81 -22.92
C ILE A 202 4.92 -3.99 -23.03
N LEU A 203 5.69 -3.17 -22.32
CA LEU A 203 7.16 -3.21 -22.35
C LEU A 203 7.74 -4.36 -21.52
N ALA A 204 7.09 -4.74 -20.41
CA ALA A 204 7.54 -5.82 -19.54
C ALA A 204 7.40 -7.21 -20.19
N GLY A 205 6.40 -7.39 -21.06
CA GLY A 205 6.16 -8.63 -21.82
C GLY A 205 5.18 -9.56 -21.13
#